data_AF-A0A151AVU0-F1
#
_entry.id   AF-A0A151AVU0-F1
#
_cell.length_a   1.000
_cell.length_b   1.000
_cell.length_c   1.000
_cell.angle_alpha   90.00
_cell.angle_beta   90.00
_cell.angle_gamma   90.00
#
_symmetry.space_group_name_H-M   'P 1'
#
loop_
_entity.id
_entity.type
_entity.pdbx_description
1 polymer ?
#
loop_
_entity_poly.entity_id
_entity_poly.type
_entity_poly.pdbx_seq_one_letter_code
_entity_poly.pdbx_strand_id
1 'polypeptide(L)'
;MLKRIKVNLDAVEAMYYFWTAASEKENVSEQFFNDLALMPAMKYMYDDEFNEESIRRTLSAIKNREPFTGNKKEKRFWNYNMWVMEDFEYTNMMIQPLKKLNLEELVDKLQDYIKFDKDKEKYEELEVIFSPMHMQEYIIKDNMLLINFFRVKPSDFDERTFIGEVEIKEYIEEKLKELLS
;
A
#
# COMPACT_ATOMS: atom_id res chain seq x y z
N MET A 1 -4.34 -26.48 -2.00
CA MET A 1 -3.18 -26.05 -2.81
C MET A 1 -3.37 -24.59 -3.17
N LEU A 2 -2.32 -23.79 -3.05
CA LEU A 2 -2.31 -22.39 -3.45
C LEU A 2 -2.51 -22.30 -4.96
N LYS A 3 -3.49 -21.51 -5.40
CA LYS A 3 -3.88 -21.40 -6.81
C LYS A 3 -3.50 -20.06 -7.42
N ARG A 4 -3.52 -18.98 -6.62
CA ARG A 4 -3.24 -17.63 -7.11
C ARG A 4 -2.81 -16.68 -6.00
N ILE A 5 -2.11 -15.63 -6.41
CA ILE A 5 -1.80 -14.47 -5.58
C ILE A 5 -2.41 -13.25 -6.27
N LYS A 6 -3.38 -12.60 -5.63
CA LYS A 6 -4.01 -11.39 -6.13
C LYS A 6 -3.18 -10.17 -5.73
N VAL A 7 -2.95 -9.25 -6.65
CA VAL A 7 -2.40 -7.92 -6.34
C VAL A 7 -3.55 -6.92 -6.27
N ASN A 8 -3.61 -6.15 -5.19
CA ASN A 8 -4.62 -5.12 -4.97
C ASN A 8 -3.93 -3.75 -4.82
N LEU A 9 -4.28 -2.82 -5.72
CA LEU A 9 -3.78 -1.46 -5.73
C LEU A 9 -4.89 -0.43 -5.50
N ASP A 10 -6.12 -0.85 -5.18
CA ASP A 10 -7.32 0.01 -5.22
C ASP A 10 -7.14 1.30 -4.40
N ALA A 11 -6.62 1.19 -3.18
CA ALA A 11 -6.38 2.35 -2.32
C ALA A 11 -5.23 3.23 -2.82
N VAL A 12 -4.18 2.64 -3.39
CA VAL A 12 -3.07 3.41 -4.00
C VAL A 12 -3.54 4.12 -5.26
N GLU A 13 -4.38 3.51 -6.09
CA GLU A 13 -4.92 4.14 -7.29
C GLU A 13 -5.89 5.28 -6.94
N ALA A 14 -6.72 5.10 -5.93
CA ALA A 14 -7.57 6.18 -5.42
C ALA A 14 -6.71 7.33 -4.85
N MET A 15 -5.67 7.02 -4.08
CA MET A 15 -4.73 8.05 -3.62
C MET A 15 -3.99 8.72 -4.78
N TYR A 16 -3.61 7.98 -5.81
CA TYR A 16 -2.97 8.52 -7.00
C TYR A 16 -3.88 9.53 -7.71
N TYR A 17 -5.15 9.20 -7.88
CA TYR A 17 -6.15 10.17 -8.37
C TYR A 17 -6.21 11.43 -7.49
N PHE A 18 -6.24 11.25 -6.16
CA PHE A 18 -6.24 12.38 -5.23
C PHE A 18 -4.99 13.26 -5.36
N TRP A 19 -3.80 12.66 -5.42
CA TRP A 19 -2.54 13.38 -5.54
C TRP A 19 -2.45 14.16 -6.86
N THR A 20 -2.86 13.54 -7.98
CA THR A 20 -2.96 14.22 -9.28
C THR A 20 -3.86 15.45 -9.16
N ALA A 21 -5.10 15.27 -8.71
CA ALA A 21 -6.08 16.34 -8.59
C ALA A 21 -5.60 17.46 -7.65
N ALA A 22 -5.04 17.11 -6.49
CA ALA A 22 -4.50 18.07 -5.54
C ALA A 22 -3.31 18.87 -6.11
N SER A 23 -2.47 18.24 -6.94
CA SER A 23 -1.30 18.88 -7.56
C SER A 23 -1.72 19.91 -8.60
N GLU A 24 -2.77 19.58 -9.36
CA GLU A 24 -3.37 20.43 -10.40
C GLU A 24 -4.35 21.47 -9.83
N LYS A 25 -4.54 21.49 -8.50
CA LYS A 25 -5.49 22.37 -7.79
C LYS A 25 -6.94 22.13 -8.19
N GLU A 26 -7.25 20.92 -8.64
CA GLU A 26 -8.61 20.48 -8.88
C GLU A 26 -9.35 20.24 -7.57
N ASN A 27 -10.66 20.40 -7.62
CA ASN A 27 -11.50 20.21 -6.43
C ASN A 27 -11.88 18.73 -6.31
N VAL A 28 -11.36 18.05 -5.28
CA VAL A 28 -11.81 16.71 -4.89
C VAL A 28 -12.97 16.83 -3.89
N SER A 29 -14.04 16.06 -4.08
CA SER A 29 -15.22 16.12 -3.19
C SER A 29 -14.92 15.54 -1.81
N GLU A 30 -15.59 16.03 -0.76
CA GLU A 30 -15.46 15.42 0.58
C GLU A 30 -15.99 13.97 0.60
N GLN A 31 -16.94 13.65 -0.29
CA GLN A 31 -17.44 12.28 -0.43
C GLN A 31 -16.32 11.31 -0.83
N PHE A 32 -15.41 11.74 -1.71
CA PHE A 32 -14.26 10.93 -2.10
C PHE A 32 -13.40 10.55 -0.88
N PHE A 33 -13.18 11.47 0.06
CA PHE A 33 -12.41 11.17 1.28
C PHE A 33 -13.11 10.15 2.17
N ASN A 34 -14.43 10.23 2.27
CA ASN A 34 -15.23 9.24 3.01
C ASN A 34 -15.13 7.86 2.34
N ASP A 35 -15.28 7.78 1.02
CA ASP A 35 -15.22 6.53 0.28
C ASP A 35 -13.84 5.87 0.39
N LEU A 36 -12.77 6.66 0.26
CA LEU A 36 -11.41 6.21 0.47
C LEU A 36 -11.20 5.68 1.89
N ALA A 37 -11.64 6.41 2.92
CA ALA A 37 -11.53 5.98 4.31
C ALA A 37 -12.30 4.67 4.59
N LEU A 38 -13.31 4.35 3.78
CA LEU A 38 -14.05 3.10 3.93
C LEU A 38 -13.41 1.90 3.21
N MET A 39 -12.39 2.12 2.38
CA MET A 39 -11.71 1.05 1.64
C MET A 39 -11.06 0.04 2.60
N PRO A 40 -11.20 -1.28 2.35
CA PRO A 40 -10.62 -2.31 3.21
C PRO A 40 -9.13 -2.11 3.48
N ALA A 41 -8.34 -1.77 2.45
CA ALA A 41 -6.91 -1.53 2.55
C ALA A 41 -6.53 -0.40 3.53
N MET A 42 -7.41 0.58 3.75
CA MET A 42 -7.21 1.66 4.72
C MET A 42 -7.56 1.23 6.15
N LYS A 43 -8.61 0.41 6.30
CA LYS A 43 -9.10 -0.04 7.61
C LYS A 43 -8.10 -0.86 8.42
N TYR A 44 -7.18 -1.54 7.75
CA TYR A 44 -6.15 -2.35 8.43
C TYR A 44 -5.11 -1.54 9.18
N MET A 45 -4.97 -0.25 8.90
CA MET A 45 -4.12 0.64 9.68
C MET A 45 -4.90 1.40 10.77
N TYR A 46 -6.16 1.05 11.01
CA TYR A 46 -6.96 1.73 12.03
C TYR A 46 -6.71 1.20 13.43
N ASP A 47 -6.71 2.13 14.37
CA ASP A 47 -6.70 1.90 15.80
C ASP A 47 -7.32 3.11 16.52
N ASP A 48 -7.22 3.13 17.85
CA ASP A 48 -7.81 4.17 18.69
C ASP A 48 -7.27 5.58 18.39
N GLU A 49 -6.09 5.69 17.76
CA GLU A 49 -5.44 6.96 17.43
C GLU A 49 -5.49 7.30 15.94
N PHE A 50 -5.84 6.36 15.06
CA PHE A 50 -5.88 6.62 13.62
C PHE A 50 -7.07 5.90 13.00
N ASN A 51 -8.02 6.64 12.42
CA ASN A 51 -9.26 6.09 11.91
C ASN A 51 -9.76 6.82 10.65
N GLU A 52 -11.02 6.59 10.26
CA GLU A 52 -11.65 7.21 9.09
C GLU A 52 -11.56 8.74 9.12
N GLU A 53 -11.79 9.35 10.28
CA GLU A 53 -11.73 10.81 10.46
C GLU A 53 -10.31 11.34 10.33
N SER A 54 -9.31 10.55 10.76
CA SER A 54 -7.89 10.88 10.58
C SER A 54 -7.51 11.01 9.11
N ILE A 55 -7.98 10.10 8.25
CA ILE A 55 -7.79 10.20 6.79
C ILE A 55 -8.51 11.43 6.27
N ARG A 56 -9.81 11.56 6.55
CA ARG A 56 -10.65 12.63 6.01
C ARG A 56 -10.06 14.01 6.30
N ARG A 57 -9.70 14.28 7.56
CA ARG A 57 -9.09 15.54 7.96
C ARG A 57 -7.72 15.77 7.32
N THR A 58 -6.91 14.72 7.18
CA THR A 58 -5.59 14.83 6.55
C THR A 58 -5.72 15.24 5.08
N LEU A 59 -6.56 14.54 4.31
CA LEU A 59 -6.73 14.81 2.89
C LEU A 59 -7.44 16.14 2.62
N SER A 60 -8.43 16.49 3.45
CA SER A 60 -9.08 17.80 3.38
C SER A 60 -8.09 18.95 3.63
N ALA A 61 -7.22 18.83 4.64
CA ALA A 61 -6.17 19.82 4.90
C ALA A 61 -5.18 19.95 3.72
N ILE A 62 -4.76 18.84 3.11
CA ILE A 62 -3.88 18.85 1.94
C ILE A 62 -4.55 19.55 0.76
N LYS A 63 -5.78 19.16 0.43
CA LYS A 63 -6.59 19.76 -0.63
C LYS A 63 -6.72 21.27 -0.44
N ASN A 64 -7.06 21.71 0.78
CA ASN A 64 -7.29 23.12 1.10
C ASN A 64 -6.00 23.91 1.37
N ARG A 65 -4.84 23.23 1.40
CA ARG A 65 -3.52 23.81 1.70
C ARG A 65 -3.47 24.46 3.08
N GLU A 66 -4.12 23.80 4.03
CA GLU A 66 -4.19 24.23 5.42
C GLU A 66 -3.08 23.58 6.24
N PRO A 67 -2.52 24.29 7.24
CA PRO A 67 -1.64 23.66 8.22
C PRO A 67 -2.35 22.49 8.92
N PHE A 68 -1.73 21.32 8.93
CA PHE A 68 -2.32 20.16 9.58
C PHE A 68 -1.91 20.05 11.05
N THR A 69 -2.90 19.79 11.91
CA THR A 69 -2.68 19.46 13.33
C THR A 69 -3.34 18.13 13.66
N GLY A 70 -2.65 17.34 14.48
CA GLY A 70 -3.07 15.97 14.78
C GLY A 70 -2.08 15.26 15.69
N ASN A 71 -2.39 14.02 16.02
CA ASN A 71 -1.49 13.14 16.76
C ASN A 71 -0.31 12.68 15.88
N LYS A 72 0.55 11.84 16.45
CA LYS A 72 1.79 11.38 15.78
C LYS A 72 1.51 10.59 14.49
N LYS A 73 0.49 9.73 14.49
CA LYS A 73 0.12 8.87 13.35
C LYS A 73 -0.47 9.68 12.22
N GLU A 74 -1.39 10.58 12.56
CA GLU A 74 -1.99 11.54 11.62
C GLU A 74 -0.94 12.42 10.94
N LYS A 75 -0.05 13.03 11.73
CA LYS A 75 1.04 13.86 11.20
C LYS A 75 1.98 13.08 10.29
N ARG A 76 2.24 11.81 10.61
CA ARG A 76 3.09 10.96 9.76
C ARG A 76 2.41 10.65 8.43
N PHE A 77 1.12 10.31 8.46
CA PHE A 77 0.34 10.12 7.23
C PHE A 77 0.31 11.42 6.40
N TRP A 78 0.05 12.57 7.03
CA TRP A 78 0.10 13.87 6.37
C TRP A 78 1.47 14.14 5.74
N ASN A 79 2.58 13.94 6.48
CA ASN A 79 3.94 14.12 5.97
C ASN A 79 4.23 13.27 4.73
N TYR A 80 3.82 12.00 4.72
CA TYR A 80 4.01 11.14 3.54
C TYR A 80 3.26 11.65 2.32
N ASN A 81 2.02 12.11 2.51
CA ASN A 81 1.26 12.70 1.43
C ASN A 81 1.88 14.02 0.95
N MET A 82 2.38 14.87 1.86
CA MET A 82 3.06 16.10 1.47
C MET A 82 4.33 15.81 0.66
N TRP A 83 5.09 14.78 1.02
CA TRP A 83 6.27 14.36 0.24
C TRP A 83 5.89 13.92 -1.17
N VAL A 84 4.76 13.21 -1.35
CA VAL A 84 4.22 12.92 -2.69
C VAL A 84 3.87 14.19 -3.45
N MET A 85 3.30 15.20 -2.78
CA MET A 85 2.97 16.48 -3.42
C MET A 85 4.22 17.29 -3.81
N GLU A 86 5.35 17.07 -3.16
CA GLU A 86 6.64 17.72 -3.47
C GLU A 86 7.31 17.12 -4.71
N ASP A 87 7.22 15.79 -4.88
CA ASP A 87 7.77 15.07 -6.03
C ASP A 87 6.79 14.02 -6.56
N PHE A 88 5.84 14.49 -7.37
CA PHE A 88 4.82 13.62 -7.95
C PHE A 88 5.39 12.68 -9.03
N GLU A 89 6.46 13.08 -9.72
CA GLU A 89 7.10 12.21 -10.72
C GLU A 89 7.75 11.00 -10.06
N TYR A 90 8.42 11.19 -8.92
CA TYR A 90 8.93 10.07 -8.13
C TYR A 90 7.82 9.11 -7.71
N THR A 91 6.66 9.64 -7.33
CA THR A 91 5.47 8.84 -6.99
C THR A 91 4.95 8.06 -8.20
N ASN A 92 4.96 8.67 -9.39
CA ASN A 92 4.63 7.98 -10.63
C ASN A 92 5.62 6.83 -10.89
N MET A 93 6.93 7.06 -10.72
CA MET A 93 7.95 6.02 -10.83
C MET A 93 7.76 4.86 -9.82
N MET A 94 7.22 5.13 -8.63
CA MET A 94 6.85 4.08 -7.67
C MET A 94 5.66 3.24 -8.16
N ILE A 95 4.62 3.87 -8.72
CA ILE A 95 3.34 3.22 -9.01
C ILE A 95 3.36 2.43 -10.33
N GLN A 96 3.98 2.96 -11.38
CA GLN A 96 3.92 2.33 -12.71
C GLN A 96 4.44 0.89 -12.72
N PRO A 97 5.56 0.56 -12.05
CA PRO A 97 6.01 -0.82 -11.92
C PRO A 97 5.02 -1.72 -11.19
N LEU A 98 4.39 -1.21 -10.11
CA LEU A 98 3.42 -1.98 -9.33
C LEU A 98 2.18 -2.33 -10.16
N LYS A 99 1.73 -1.44 -11.04
CA LYS A 99 0.60 -1.72 -11.95
C LYS A 99 0.90 -2.86 -12.94
N LYS A 100 2.17 -3.13 -13.22
CA LYS A 100 2.64 -4.22 -14.09
C LYS A 100 3.07 -5.46 -13.29
N LEU A 101 2.95 -5.44 -11.96
CA LEU A 101 3.44 -6.50 -11.10
C LEU A 101 2.64 -7.79 -11.32
N ASN A 102 3.33 -8.82 -11.83
CA ASN A 102 2.80 -10.17 -11.93
C ASN A 102 3.53 -11.08 -10.91
N LEU A 103 2.76 -11.78 -10.08
CA LEU A 103 3.21 -12.69 -9.03
C LEU A 103 2.91 -14.18 -9.33
N GLU A 104 2.45 -14.52 -10.55
CA GLU A 104 2.16 -15.91 -10.95
C GLU A 104 3.36 -16.83 -10.71
N GLU A 105 4.57 -16.38 -11.03
CA GLU A 105 5.81 -17.15 -10.80
C GLU A 105 6.05 -17.47 -9.31
N LEU A 106 5.51 -16.67 -8.38
CA LEU A 106 5.63 -16.93 -6.95
C LEU A 106 4.67 -18.02 -6.48
N VAL A 107 3.57 -18.28 -7.20
CA VAL A 107 2.62 -19.35 -6.84
C VAL A 107 3.34 -20.69 -6.78
N ASP A 108 4.10 -21.02 -7.83
CA ASP A 108 4.84 -22.29 -7.90
C ASP A 108 5.90 -22.39 -6.81
N LYS A 109 6.68 -21.32 -6.59
CA LYS A 109 7.71 -21.27 -5.54
C LYS A 109 7.12 -21.47 -4.14
N LEU A 110 5.99 -20.85 -3.85
CA LEU A 110 5.31 -20.98 -2.56
C LEU A 110 4.65 -22.35 -2.40
N GLN A 111 4.10 -22.90 -3.49
CA GLN A 111 3.51 -24.24 -3.50
C GLN A 111 4.58 -25.31 -3.19
N ASP A 112 5.78 -25.18 -3.75
CA ASP A 112 6.92 -26.04 -3.41
C ASP A 112 7.39 -25.85 -1.97
N TYR A 113 7.38 -24.60 -1.46
CA TYR A 113 7.74 -24.29 -0.07
C TYR A 113 6.82 -24.97 0.96
N ILE A 114 5.52 -25.09 0.67
CA ILE A 114 4.52 -25.69 1.59
C ILE A 114 4.27 -27.19 1.34
N LYS A 115 4.80 -27.76 0.25
CA LYS A 115 4.44 -29.11 -0.26
C LYS A 115 4.54 -30.24 0.77
N PHE A 116 5.46 -30.14 1.72
CA PHE A 116 5.71 -31.18 2.73
C PHE A 116 5.17 -30.85 4.11
N ASP A 117 4.47 -29.73 4.25
CA ASP A 117 3.97 -29.22 5.51
C ASP A 117 2.48 -28.88 5.38
N LYS A 118 1.63 -29.85 5.74
CA LYS A 118 0.17 -29.70 5.64
C LYS A 118 -0.37 -28.57 6.51
N ASP A 119 0.33 -28.22 7.58
CA ASP A 119 -0.08 -27.13 8.46
C ASP A 119 0.14 -25.75 7.80
N LYS A 120 0.99 -25.68 6.77
CA LYS A 120 1.21 -24.48 5.95
C LYS A 120 0.26 -24.37 4.75
N GLU A 121 -0.49 -25.42 4.42
CA GLU A 121 -1.49 -25.40 3.36
C GLU A 121 -2.80 -24.74 3.82
N LYS A 122 -2.70 -23.49 4.30
CA LYS A 122 -3.79 -22.76 4.97
C LYS A 122 -4.77 -22.09 4.00
N TYR A 123 -4.26 -21.65 2.84
CA TYR A 123 -5.00 -20.78 1.93
C TYR A 123 -4.89 -21.25 0.48
N GLU A 124 -6.02 -21.21 -0.24
CA GLU A 124 -6.02 -21.42 -1.70
C GLU A 124 -5.64 -20.13 -2.46
N GLU A 125 -5.77 -18.98 -1.81
CA GLU A 125 -5.52 -17.66 -2.39
C GLU A 125 -4.89 -16.74 -1.36
N LEU A 126 -3.86 -16.03 -1.80
CA LEU A 126 -3.23 -14.95 -1.05
C LEU A 126 -3.53 -13.63 -1.74
N GLU A 127 -3.59 -12.54 -0.97
CA GLU A 127 -3.74 -11.19 -1.51
C GLU A 127 -2.60 -10.30 -1.03
N VAL A 128 -1.89 -9.67 -1.98
CA VAL A 128 -0.89 -8.64 -1.72
C VAL A 128 -1.54 -7.29 -1.97
N ILE A 129 -1.66 -6.48 -0.92
CA ILE A 129 -2.35 -5.20 -0.96
C ILE A 129 -1.34 -4.09 -0.75
N PHE A 130 -1.20 -3.18 -1.71
CA PHE A 130 -0.44 -1.96 -1.47
C PHE A 130 -1.37 -0.91 -0.88
N SER A 131 -0.98 -0.32 0.25
CA SER A 131 -1.79 0.66 0.98
C SER A 131 -0.94 1.85 1.42
N PRO A 132 -1.44 3.09 1.32
CA PRO A 132 -0.76 4.30 1.80
C PRO A 132 -0.76 4.35 3.34
N MET A 133 0.12 3.58 3.99
CA MET A 133 0.07 3.40 5.45
C MET A 133 0.91 4.41 6.22
N HIS A 134 0.53 4.66 7.46
CA HIS A 134 1.15 5.71 8.27
C HIS A 134 2.38 5.25 9.06
N MET A 135 2.52 3.98 9.49
CA MET A 135 3.62 3.58 10.40
C MET A 135 4.41 2.35 9.94
N GLN A 136 3.75 1.18 9.91
CA GLN A 136 4.37 -0.11 9.65
C GLN A 136 4.88 -0.18 8.20
N GLU A 137 5.89 -1.02 7.97
CA GLU A 137 6.36 -1.33 6.61
C GLU A 137 5.42 -2.31 5.91
N TYR A 138 4.92 -3.30 6.64
CA TYR A 138 3.94 -4.25 6.19
C TYR A 138 3.05 -4.72 7.35
N ILE A 139 1.90 -5.33 7.03
CA ILE A 139 1.04 -6.04 7.96
C ILE A 139 0.68 -7.39 7.33
N ILE A 140 0.84 -8.47 8.07
CA ILE A 140 0.27 -9.78 7.71
C ILE A 140 -1.03 -9.96 8.49
N LYS A 141 -2.11 -10.30 7.80
CA LYS A 141 -3.39 -10.62 8.42
C LYS A 141 -4.16 -11.64 7.60
N ASP A 142 -4.49 -12.76 8.21
CA ASP A 142 -5.17 -13.88 7.55
C ASP A 142 -4.42 -14.33 6.28
N ASN A 143 -5.04 -14.25 5.11
CA ASN A 143 -4.43 -14.57 3.82
C ASN A 143 -3.86 -13.34 3.09
N MET A 144 -3.75 -12.19 3.77
CA MET A 144 -3.35 -10.92 3.19
C MET A 144 -1.97 -10.47 3.67
N LEU A 145 -1.18 -9.99 2.73
CA LEU A 145 0.03 -9.21 2.97
C LEU A 145 -0.23 -7.76 2.54
N LEU A 146 -0.32 -6.85 3.50
CA LEU A 146 -0.38 -5.42 3.24
C LEU A 146 1.02 -4.84 3.23
N ILE A 147 1.36 -4.09 2.20
CA ILE A 147 2.65 -3.40 2.06
C ILE A 147 2.40 -1.89 2.06
N ASN A 148 3.17 -1.18 2.87
CA ASN A 148 3.12 0.26 2.92
C ASN A 148 3.70 0.86 1.64
N PHE A 149 2.83 1.46 0.83
CA PHE A 149 3.20 2.08 -0.43
C PHE A 149 4.30 3.15 -0.27
N PHE A 150 4.30 3.92 0.82
CA PHE A 150 5.33 4.95 1.07
C PHE A 150 6.72 4.37 1.40
N ARG A 151 6.87 3.05 1.46
CA ARG A 151 8.16 2.37 1.60
C ARG A 151 8.72 1.87 0.28
N VAL A 152 7.91 1.88 -0.78
CA VAL A 152 8.33 1.54 -2.13
C VAL A 152 9.30 2.58 -2.64
N LYS A 153 10.42 2.14 -3.19
CA LYS A 153 11.40 2.99 -3.87
C LYS A 153 11.56 2.54 -5.30
N PRO A 154 11.43 3.42 -6.30
CA PRO A 154 11.79 3.11 -7.67
C PRO A 154 13.31 3.03 -7.80
N SER A 155 13.76 2.25 -8.78
CA SER A 155 15.13 2.26 -9.27
C SER A 155 15.42 3.57 -10.01
N ASP A 156 16.65 4.08 -9.89
CA ASP A 156 17.12 5.21 -10.71
C ASP A 156 17.50 4.77 -12.14
N PHE A 157 17.61 3.46 -12.40
CA PHE A 157 18.19 2.92 -13.63
C PHE A 157 17.21 2.13 -14.50
N ASP A 158 16.12 1.62 -13.93
CA ASP A 158 15.17 0.74 -14.62
C ASP A 158 13.77 0.80 -14.01
N GLU A 159 12.84 -0.01 -14.52
CA GLU A 159 11.45 -0.06 -14.03
C GLU A 159 11.27 -0.94 -12.77
N ARG A 160 12.32 -1.23 -12.00
CA ARG A 160 12.19 -2.02 -10.76
C ARG A 160 11.81 -1.16 -9.56
N THR A 161 11.22 -1.81 -8.57
CA THR A 161 10.92 -1.21 -7.28
C THR A 161 11.46 -2.06 -6.13
N PHE A 162 11.68 -1.42 -4.99
CA PHE A 162 12.34 -1.99 -3.84
C PHE A 162 11.62 -1.61 -2.54
N ILE A 163 11.77 -2.44 -1.52
CA ILE A 163 11.55 -2.07 -0.12
C ILE A 163 12.92 -2.13 0.56
N GLY A 164 13.41 -0.98 1.00
CA GLY A 164 14.80 -0.88 1.46
C GLY A 164 15.78 -1.15 0.31
N GLU A 165 16.51 -2.26 0.41
CA GLU A 165 17.46 -2.73 -0.62
C GLU A 165 16.98 -4.01 -1.34
N VAL A 166 15.81 -4.53 -0.97
CA VAL A 166 15.27 -5.80 -1.49
C VAL A 166 14.30 -5.50 -2.63
N GLU A 167 14.47 -6.18 -3.76
CA GLU A 167 13.58 -6.04 -4.92
C GLU A 167 12.15 -6.48 -4.57
N ILE A 168 11.14 -5.81 -5.13
CA ILE A 168 9.76 -5.94 -4.66
C ILE A 168 9.21 -7.37 -4.73
N LYS A 169 9.53 -8.16 -5.76
CA LYS A 169 9.07 -9.55 -5.87
C LYS A 169 9.78 -10.44 -4.86
N GLU A 170 11.08 -10.23 -4.65
CA GLU A 170 11.86 -10.94 -3.63
C GLU A 170 11.32 -10.64 -2.22
N TYR A 171 11.04 -9.36 -1.94
CA TYR A 171 10.44 -8.92 -0.68
C TYR A 171 9.06 -9.57 -0.46
N ILE A 172 8.20 -9.55 -1.48
CA ILE A 172 6.88 -10.19 -1.42
C ILE A 172 7.02 -11.70 -1.17
N GLU A 173 7.93 -12.37 -1.86
CA GLU A 173 8.18 -13.80 -1.67
C GLU A 173 8.57 -14.12 -0.21
N GLU A 174 9.47 -13.33 0.37
CA GLU A 174 9.87 -13.47 1.78
C GLU A 174 8.66 -13.32 2.71
N LYS A 175 7.87 -12.26 2.53
CA LYS A 175 6.73 -11.97 3.42
C LYS A 175 5.55 -12.92 3.25
N LEU A 176 5.34 -13.47 2.05
CA LEU A 176 4.35 -14.53 1.85
C LEU A 176 4.81 -15.86 2.49
N LYS A 177 6.12 -16.16 2.51
CA LYS A 177 6.64 -17.31 3.28
C LYS A 177 6.46 -17.12 4.78
N GLU A 178 6.66 -15.91 5.28
CA GLU A 178 6.37 -15.54 6.68
C GLU A 178 4.88 -15.76 7.01
N LEU A 179 3.98 -15.31 6.13
CA LEU A 179 2.52 -15.49 6.28
C LEU A 179 2.11 -16.96 6.32
N LEU A 180 2.71 -17.80 5.48
CA LEU A 180 2.40 -19.22 5.39
C LEU A 180 3.04 -20.06 6.50
N SER A 181 3.96 -19.51 7.28
CA SER A 181 4.59 -20.20 8.41
C SER A 181 3.66 -20.33 9.62
#